data_AF-A0A857EWC6-F1
#
_entry.id   AF-A0A857EWC6-F1
#
_cell.length_a   1.000
_cell.length_b   1.000
_cell.length_c   1.000
_cell.angle_alpha   90.00
_cell.angle_beta   90.00
_cell.angle_gamma   90.00
#
_symmetry.space_group_name_H-M   'P 1'
#
loop_
_entity.id
_entity.type
_entity.pdbx_description
1 polymer ?
#
loop_
_entity_poly.entity_id
_entity_poly.type
_entity_poly.pdbx_seq_one_letter_code
_entity_poly.pdbx_strand_id
1 'polypeptide(L)'
;MNDNTSSNTGLYRIKQVQEAEPDAWLDLCRAVTSAYRYIRTQSQTTGHPSLTICEHSGNTSLRFDDSLIGLGVISFNGSGARQQAGDAFILTRGMHQTADYRCNTNNLPYGFLVRVVILLANYYCPATWQINTDIPLSDWQQTADWIAKYLNLASRIPDLNA
;
A
#
# COMPACT_ATOMS: atom_id res chain seq x y z
N MET A 1 14.66 31.70 -10.86
CA MET A 1 14.37 30.65 -9.86
C MET A 1 13.02 30.07 -10.25
N ASN A 2 13.01 28.92 -10.92
CA ASN A 2 11.78 28.19 -11.21
C ASN A 2 11.63 27.12 -10.14
N ASP A 3 10.92 27.45 -9.06
CA ASP A 3 10.39 26.44 -8.16
C ASP A 3 9.27 25.72 -8.89
N ASN A 4 9.64 24.69 -9.65
CA ASN A 4 8.71 23.71 -10.13
C ASN A 4 8.37 22.81 -8.93
N THR A 5 7.57 23.34 -8.00
CA THR A 5 6.94 22.55 -6.94
C THR A 5 5.97 21.59 -7.62
N SER A 6 6.52 20.45 -8.06
CA SER A 6 5.72 19.29 -8.40
C SER A 6 4.84 19.02 -7.19
N SER A 7 3.55 19.30 -7.34
CA SER A 7 2.57 19.10 -6.29
C SER A 7 2.46 17.59 -6.13
N ASN A 8 2.87 17.04 -5.00
CA ASN A 8 2.72 15.61 -4.76
C ASN A 8 1.24 15.27 -4.87
N THR A 9 0.89 14.42 -5.82
CA THR A 9 -0.48 14.01 -6.10
C THR A 9 -0.84 12.75 -5.33
N GLY A 10 0.14 12.02 -4.80
CA GLY A 10 -0.10 10.75 -4.15
C GLY A 10 -0.05 9.59 -5.12
N LEU A 11 0.80 9.70 -6.14
CA LEU A 11 0.93 8.77 -7.24
C LEU A 11 1.94 7.67 -6.90
N TYR A 12 1.53 6.44 -7.16
CA TYR A 12 2.36 5.24 -7.14
C TYR A 12 2.33 4.59 -8.53
N ARG A 13 3.49 4.45 -9.16
CA ARG A 13 3.70 3.60 -10.34
C ARG A 13 4.41 2.34 -9.89
N ILE A 14 3.77 1.20 -10.13
CA ILE A 14 4.18 -0.10 -9.61
C ILE A 14 4.42 -0.99 -10.82
N LYS A 15 5.67 -1.33 -11.07
CA LYS A 15 6.05 -2.24 -12.14
C LYS A 15 6.48 -3.57 -11.54
N GLN A 16 5.72 -4.61 -11.79
CA GLN A 16 6.11 -5.98 -11.46
C GLN A 16 7.19 -6.44 -12.43
N VAL A 17 8.33 -6.90 -11.89
CA VAL A 17 9.46 -7.36 -12.70
C VAL A 17 9.62 -8.88 -12.70
N GLN A 18 9.04 -9.55 -11.70
CA GLN A 18 9.00 -11.00 -11.58
C GLN A 18 7.78 -11.45 -10.77
N GLU A 19 7.50 -12.74 -10.78
CA GLU A 19 6.48 -13.31 -9.90
C GLU A 19 6.94 -13.32 -8.45
N ALA A 20 6.00 -13.15 -7.51
CA ALA A 20 6.26 -13.40 -6.10
C ALA A 20 6.20 -14.91 -5.83
N GLU A 21 7.25 -15.44 -5.19
CA GLU A 21 7.30 -16.83 -4.75
C GLU A 21 6.09 -17.17 -3.87
N PRO A 22 5.47 -18.37 -4.02
CA PRO A 22 4.22 -18.70 -3.33
C PRO A 22 4.27 -18.52 -1.81
N ASP A 23 5.35 -18.98 -1.17
CA ASP A 23 5.50 -18.91 0.29
C ASP A 23 5.75 -17.48 0.76
N ALA A 24 6.60 -16.73 0.03
CA ALA A 24 6.85 -15.32 0.29
C ALA A 24 5.57 -14.47 0.13
N TRP A 25 4.77 -14.77 -0.89
CA TRP A 25 3.46 -14.13 -1.11
C TRP A 25 2.49 -14.44 0.04
N LEU A 26 2.48 -15.68 0.53
CA LEU A 26 1.63 -16.07 1.65
C LEU A 26 2.02 -15.30 2.94
N ASP A 27 3.31 -15.16 3.21
CA ASP A 27 3.80 -14.39 4.35
C ASP A 27 3.51 -12.89 4.21
N LEU A 28 3.63 -12.34 2.99
CA LEU A 28 3.16 -10.98 2.68
C LEU A 28 1.67 -10.82 3.00
N CYS A 29 0.83 -11.74 2.53
CA CYS A 29 -0.63 -11.68 2.78
C CYS A 29 -0.96 -11.69 4.28
N ARG A 30 -0.26 -12.53 5.06
CA ARG A 30 -0.40 -12.59 6.53
C ARG A 30 0.01 -11.27 7.20
N ALA A 31 1.13 -10.69 6.77
CA ALA A 31 1.63 -9.44 7.29
C ALA A 31 0.69 -8.27 6.97
N VAL A 32 0.19 -8.18 5.73
CA VAL A 32 -0.76 -7.14 5.33
C VAL A 32 -2.09 -7.29 6.08
N THR A 33 -2.60 -8.52 6.23
CA THR A 33 -3.82 -8.77 7.03
C THR A 33 -3.64 -8.30 8.48
N SER A 34 -2.48 -8.58 9.08
CA SER A 34 -2.15 -8.14 10.43
C SER A 34 -2.06 -6.60 10.53
N ALA A 35 -1.40 -5.96 9.55
CA ALA A 35 -1.29 -4.51 9.48
C ALA A 35 -2.66 -3.84 9.35
N TYR A 36 -3.52 -4.35 8.47
CA TYR A 36 -4.87 -3.86 8.28
C TYR A 36 -5.73 -3.98 9.56
N ARG A 37 -5.68 -5.13 10.24
CA ARG A 37 -6.36 -5.31 11.54
C ARG A 37 -5.87 -4.30 12.58
N TYR A 38 -4.56 -4.05 12.65
CA TYR A 38 -4.00 -3.06 13.56
C TYR A 38 -4.49 -1.64 13.23
N ILE A 39 -4.36 -1.23 11.96
CA ILE A 39 -4.84 0.08 11.47
C ILE A 39 -6.31 0.30 11.81
N ARG A 40 -7.14 -0.74 11.66
CA ARG A 40 -8.58 -0.62 11.92
C ARG A 40 -8.93 -0.55 13.40
N THR A 41 -8.18 -1.23 14.27
CA THR A 41 -8.40 -1.20 15.73
C THR A 41 -7.74 0.00 16.40
N GLN A 42 -6.68 0.54 15.81
CA GLN A 42 -5.86 1.61 16.36
C GLN A 42 -5.63 2.72 15.31
N SER A 43 -6.70 3.18 14.66
CA SER A 43 -6.62 4.13 13.53
C SER A 43 -5.92 5.44 13.88
N GLN A 44 -6.00 5.87 15.14
CA GLN A 44 -5.29 7.04 15.66
C GLN A 44 -3.77 6.96 15.52
N THR A 45 -3.21 5.75 15.41
CA THR A 45 -1.76 5.55 15.25
C THR A 45 -1.27 5.87 13.83
N THR A 46 -2.19 5.99 12.86
CA THR A 46 -1.86 6.20 11.44
C THR A 46 -1.74 7.68 11.06
N GLY A 47 -2.07 8.60 11.96
CA GLY A 47 -2.31 10.01 11.61
C GLY A 47 -3.65 10.27 10.90
N HIS A 48 -4.40 9.21 10.56
CA HIS A 48 -5.70 9.25 9.91
C HIS A 48 -6.77 8.54 10.75
N PRO A 49 -7.27 9.16 11.84
CA PRO A 49 -8.16 8.49 12.81
C PRO A 49 -9.49 8.02 12.21
N SER A 50 -9.90 8.56 11.06
CA SER A 50 -11.13 8.18 10.33
C SER A 50 -10.85 7.37 9.06
N LEU A 51 -9.69 6.70 8.98
CA LEU A 51 -9.33 5.86 7.84
C LEU A 51 -10.30 4.67 7.69
N THR A 52 -11.05 4.66 6.60
CA THR A 52 -11.90 3.52 6.22
C THR A 52 -11.37 2.89 4.95
N ILE A 53 -10.97 1.62 5.04
CA ILE A 53 -10.56 0.81 3.89
C ILE A 53 -11.78 0.07 3.35
N CYS A 54 -11.95 0.14 2.04
CA CYS A 54 -12.99 -0.51 1.27
C CYS A 54 -12.40 -1.50 0.26
N GLU A 55 -13.27 -2.35 -0.28
CA GLU A 55 -12.92 -3.15 -1.46
C GLU A 55 -12.56 -2.26 -2.65
N HIS A 56 -12.09 -2.90 -3.72
CA HIS A 56 -11.55 -2.27 -4.92
C HIS A 56 -12.34 -1.05 -5.43
N SER A 57 -13.68 -1.14 -5.51
CA SER A 57 -14.54 -0.06 -6.02
C SER A 57 -14.82 1.06 -5.01
N GLY A 58 -14.35 0.92 -3.76
CA GLY A 58 -14.52 1.92 -2.70
C GLY A 58 -15.91 1.95 -2.06
N ASN A 59 -16.81 1.04 -2.47
CA ASN A 59 -18.23 1.08 -2.10
C ASN A 59 -18.51 0.35 -0.79
N THR A 60 -17.83 -0.77 -0.55
CA THR A 60 -18.07 -1.61 0.64
C THR A 60 -16.84 -1.63 1.55
N SER A 61 -17.03 -1.30 2.82
CA SER A 61 -15.93 -1.42 3.80
C SER A 61 -15.51 -2.88 3.96
N LEU A 62 -14.20 -3.13 3.93
CA LEU A 62 -13.67 -4.48 4.12
C LEU A 62 -13.99 -4.99 5.53
N ARG A 63 -14.07 -6.32 5.66
CA ARG A 63 -14.37 -7.01 6.94
C ARG A 63 -13.09 -7.15 7.75
N PHE A 64 -13.20 -7.62 9.00
CA PHE A 64 -12.07 -7.68 9.96
C PHE A 64 -11.13 -8.89 9.72
N ASP A 65 -10.96 -9.28 8.46
CA ASP A 65 -10.35 -10.52 8.01
C ASP A 65 -9.37 -10.25 6.84
N ASP A 66 -9.08 -11.29 6.07
CA ASP A 66 -8.25 -11.28 4.88
C ASP A 66 -9.01 -10.80 3.62
N SER A 67 -10.12 -10.08 3.75
CA SER A 67 -10.94 -9.63 2.60
C SER A 67 -10.23 -8.68 1.62
N LEU A 68 -9.06 -8.14 1.97
CA LEU A 68 -8.18 -7.42 1.04
C LEU A 68 -7.31 -8.37 0.17
N ILE A 69 -7.28 -9.66 0.52
CA ILE A 69 -6.54 -10.73 -0.16
C ILE A 69 -7.53 -11.53 -1.03
N GLY A 70 -7.46 -11.34 -2.35
CA GLY A 70 -8.05 -12.24 -3.32
C GLY A 70 -7.10 -13.38 -3.71
N LEU A 71 -7.52 -14.21 -4.66
CA LEU A 71 -6.68 -15.27 -5.22
C LEU A 71 -5.46 -14.67 -5.95
N GLY A 72 -4.33 -14.60 -5.25
CA GLY A 72 -3.08 -14.05 -5.80
C GLY A 72 -3.10 -12.53 -6.00
N VAL A 73 -3.98 -11.80 -5.32
CA VAL A 73 -4.09 -10.34 -5.44
C VAL A 73 -4.33 -9.69 -4.08
N ILE A 74 -3.68 -8.56 -3.83
CA ILE A 74 -4.00 -7.64 -2.74
C ILE A 74 -4.67 -6.43 -3.38
N SER A 75 -5.93 -6.14 -3.03
CA SER A 75 -6.62 -4.97 -3.57
C SER A 75 -7.56 -4.31 -2.57
N PHE A 76 -7.55 -2.99 -2.58
CA PHE A 76 -8.38 -2.16 -1.72
C PHE A 76 -8.45 -0.73 -2.25
N ASN A 77 -9.36 0.06 -1.70
CA ASN A 77 -9.46 1.50 -1.93
C ASN A 77 -9.84 2.21 -0.61
N GLY A 78 -9.87 3.53 -0.60
CA GLY A 78 -10.53 4.28 0.46
C GLY A 78 -12.06 4.25 0.31
N SER A 79 -12.75 4.81 1.29
CA SER A 79 -14.21 4.83 1.30
C SER A 79 -14.80 5.93 0.42
N GLY A 80 -15.55 5.53 -0.61
CA GLY A 80 -16.28 6.47 -1.48
C GLY A 80 -17.34 7.27 -0.71
N ALA A 81 -18.07 6.62 0.20
CA ALA A 81 -19.05 7.28 1.07
C ALA A 81 -18.44 8.36 1.98
N ARG A 82 -17.14 8.30 2.25
CA ARG A 82 -16.39 9.31 3.03
C ARG A 82 -15.54 10.23 2.18
N GLN A 83 -15.66 10.17 0.84
CA GLN A 83 -14.80 10.90 -0.10
C GLN A 83 -13.30 10.62 0.11
N GLN A 84 -12.99 9.38 0.50
CA GLN A 84 -11.63 8.89 0.74
C GLN A 84 -11.14 7.96 -0.37
N ALA A 85 -11.98 7.64 -1.37
CA ALA A 85 -11.61 6.79 -2.50
C ALA A 85 -10.89 7.57 -3.61
N GLY A 86 -9.82 6.99 -4.14
CA GLY A 86 -9.12 7.45 -5.34
C GLY A 86 -9.01 6.29 -6.33
N ASP A 87 -7.86 6.15 -6.99
CA ASP A 87 -7.57 4.93 -7.74
C ASP A 87 -7.39 3.75 -6.77
N ALA A 88 -7.96 2.59 -7.09
CA ALA A 88 -7.74 1.40 -6.27
C ALA A 88 -6.25 1.07 -6.17
N PHE A 89 -5.83 0.45 -5.08
CA PHE A 89 -4.54 -0.22 -5.02
C PHE A 89 -4.69 -1.67 -5.48
N ILE A 90 -3.72 -2.16 -6.25
CA ILE A 90 -3.64 -3.55 -6.71
C ILE A 90 -2.17 -3.99 -6.64
N LEU A 91 -1.94 -5.16 -6.06
CA LEU A 91 -0.67 -5.88 -6.14
C LEU A 91 -0.97 -7.34 -6.47
N THR A 92 -0.33 -7.90 -7.49
CA THR A 92 -0.58 -9.28 -7.97
C THR A 92 0.62 -10.17 -7.74
N ARG A 93 0.38 -11.46 -7.42
CA ARG A 93 1.44 -12.47 -7.27
C ARG A 93 2.08 -12.84 -8.61
N GLY A 94 1.25 -13.22 -9.58
CA GLY A 94 1.69 -13.68 -10.90
C GLY A 94 1.90 -12.54 -11.89
N MET A 95 2.67 -12.80 -12.94
CA MET A 95 2.93 -11.81 -14.00
C MET A 95 1.75 -11.76 -14.97
N HIS A 96 1.04 -10.63 -15.01
CA HIS A 96 0.02 -10.34 -16.01
C HIS A 96 0.61 -9.55 -17.19
N GLN A 97 -0.07 -9.58 -18.34
CA GLN A 97 0.37 -8.89 -19.57
C GLN A 97 0.55 -7.37 -19.39
N THR A 98 -0.13 -6.76 -18.40
CA THR A 98 0.09 -5.39 -17.94
C THR A 98 0.76 -5.43 -16.56
N ALA A 99 2.09 -5.58 -16.55
CA ALA A 99 2.91 -5.59 -15.34
C ALA A 99 3.17 -4.17 -14.77
N ASP A 100 2.67 -3.11 -15.41
CA ASP A 100 2.79 -1.72 -14.97
C ASP A 100 1.41 -1.21 -14.53
N TYR A 101 1.31 -0.83 -13.27
CA TYR A 101 0.09 -0.36 -12.62
C TYR A 101 0.29 1.04 -12.04
N ARG A 102 -0.76 1.86 -12.12
CA ARG A 102 -0.78 3.20 -11.52
C ARG A 102 -1.89 3.29 -10.49
N CYS A 103 -1.55 3.79 -9.32
CA CYS A 103 -2.49 4.14 -8.25
C CYS A 103 -2.26 5.59 -7.87
N ASN A 104 -3.16 6.49 -8.25
CA ASN A 104 -3.20 7.84 -7.72
C ASN A 104 -4.17 7.92 -6.54
N THR A 105 -3.59 8.10 -5.35
CA THR A 105 -4.35 8.23 -4.11
C THR A 105 -4.92 9.62 -3.89
N ASN A 106 -4.53 10.65 -4.65
CA ASN A 106 -4.90 12.04 -4.40
C ASN A 106 -4.57 12.50 -2.98
N ASN A 107 -3.49 11.95 -2.38
CA ASN A 107 -3.12 12.08 -0.96
C ASN A 107 -4.23 11.69 0.03
N LEU A 108 -5.19 10.87 -0.39
CA LEU A 108 -6.29 10.43 0.46
C LEU A 108 -5.78 9.42 1.50
N PRO A 109 -6.49 9.28 2.65
CA PRO A 109 -5.99 8.54 3.81
C PRO A 109 -5.54 7.09 3.56
N TYR A 110 -6.17 6.38 2.61
CA TYR A 110 -5.82 4.98 2.31
C TYR A 110 -4.43 4.84 1.69
N GLY A 111 -3.82 5.94 1.21
CA GLY A 111 -2.41 5.97 0.79
C GLY A 111 -1.45 5.56 1.90
N PHE A 112 -1.84 5.69 3.17
CA PHE A 112 -1.07 5.11 4.28
C PHE A 112 -0.96 3.59 4.17
N LEU A 113 -2.08 2.88 3.93
CA LEU A 113 -2.07 1.44 3.76
C LEU A 113 -1.32 1.03 2.47
N VAL A 114 -1.40 1.83 1.40
CA VAL A 114 -0.59 1.62 0.18
C VAL A 114 0.90 1.55 0.51
N ARG A 115 1.43 2.53 1.26
CA ARG A 115 2.84 2.53 1.69
C ARG A 115 3.16 1.33 2.57
N VAL A 116 2.29 0.98 3.51
CA VAL A 116 2.48 -0.20 4.37
C VAL A 116 2.62 -1.47 3.53
N VAL A 117 1.71 -1.67 2.57
CA VAL A 117 1.74 -2.86 1.70
C VAL A 117 3.01 -2.88 0.85
N ILE A 118 3.42 -1.75 0.28
CA ILE A 118 4.66 -1.68 -0.52
C ILE A 118 5.91 -1.99 0.33
N LEU A 119 6.00 -1.47 1.55
CA LEU A 119 7.12 -1.74 2.45
C LEU A 119 7.16 -3.21 2.89
N LEU A 120 6.01 -3.82 3.19
CA LEU A 120 5.93 -5.24 3.49
C LEU A 120 6.25 -6.08 2.24
N ALA A 121 5.78 -5.69 1.06
CA ALA A 121 6.08 -6.35 -0.19
C ALA A 121 7.58 -6.37 -0.48
N ASN A 122 8.27 -5.24 -0.28
CA ASN A 122 9.73 -5.17 -0.40
C ASN A 122 10.47 -6.04 0.63
N TYR A 123 9.90 -6.23 1.83
CA TYR A 123 10.47 -7.06 2.87
C TYR A 123 10.35 -8.56 2.57
N TYR A 124 9.15 -9.02 2.22
CA TYR A 124 8.87 -10.45 2.00
C TYR A 124 9.20 -10.92 0.59
N CYS A 125 9.01 -10.08 -0.42
CA CYS A 125 9.18 -10.38 -1.84
C CYS A 125 10.14 -9.36 -2.48
N PRO A 126 11.41 -9.29 -2.03
CA PRO A 126 12.36 -8.29 -2.48
C PRO A 126 12.53 -8.35 -4.00
N ALA A 127 12.75 -7.19 -4.63
CA ALA A 127 12.94 -7.03 -6.07
C ALA A 127 11.77 -7.52 -6.95
N THR A 128 10.58 -7.82 -6.40
CA THR A 128 9.42 -8.27 -7.19
C THR A 128 8.73 -7.10 -7.89
N TRP A 129 8.69 -5.93 -7.25
CA TRP A 129 8.09 -4.71 -7.80
C TRP A 129 9.07 -3.54 -7.72
N GLN A 130 9.16 -2.78 -8.80
CA GLN A 130 9.80 -1.47 -8.87
C GLN A 130 8.75 -0.39 -8.62
N ILE A 131 9.10 0.60 -7.79
CA ILE A 131 8.18 1.65 -7.35
C ILE A 131 8.72 3.02 -7.75
N ASN A 132 7.94 3.76 -8.53
CA ASN A 132 8.19 5.16 -8.84
C ASN A 132 7.04 6.00 -8.31
N THR A 133 7.34 7.05 -7.55
CA THR A 133 6.32 7.75 -6.75
C THR A 133 6.70 9.21 -6.52
N ASP A 134 5.68 10.06 -6.40
CA ASP A 134 5.85 11.45 -5.97
C ASP A 134 5.68 11.64 -4.45
N ILE A 135 5.53 10.54 -3.69
CA ILE A 135 5.38 10.60 -2.24
C ILE A 135 6.71 10.97 -1.58
N PRO A 136 6.72 11.97 -0.68
CA PRO A 136 7.92 12.36 0.06
C PRO A 136 8.57 11.22 0.84
N LEU A 137 9.89 11.21 0.91
CA LEU A 137 10.65 10.26 1.72
C LEU A 137 10.26 10.28 3.20
N SER A 138 9.84 11.45 3.73
CA SER A 138 9.35 11.59 5.10
C SER A 138 8.16 10.67 5.39
N ASP A 139 7.24 10.53 4.44
CA ASP A 139 6.03 9.73 4.60
C ASP A 139 6.37 8.24 4.56
N TRP A 140 7.35 7.86 3.74
CA TRP A 140 7.90 6.51 3.72
C TRP A 140 8.60 6.16 5.04
N GLN A 141 9.42 7.08 5.57
CA GLN A 141 10.09 6.89 6.85
C GLN A 141 9.08 6.79 8.00
N GLN A 142 8.09 7.67 8.05
CA GLN A 142 7.02 7.60 9.04
C GLN A 142 6.27 6.25 8.97
N THR A 143 6.02 5.75 7.77
CA THR A 143 5.36 4.45 7.59
C THR A 143 6.27 3.29 8.03
N ALA A 144 7.57 3.34 7.71
CA ALA A 144 8.54 2.34 8.16
C ALA A 144 8.68 2.31 9.69
N ASP A 145 8.73 3.49 10.32
CA ASP A 145 8.77 3.62 11.78
C ASP A 145 7.49 3.07 12.43
N TRP A 146 6.34 3.28 11.80
CA TRP A 146 5.07 2.70 12.24
C TRP A 146 5.10 1.17 12.17
N ILE A 147 5.60 0.59 11.07
CA ILE A 147 5.75 -0.86 10.91
C ILE A 147 6.69 -1.43 11.97
N ALA A 148 7.84 -0.80 12.19
CA ALA A 148 8.79 -1.20 13.22
C ALA A 148 8.17 -1.17 14.62
N LYS A 149 7.43 -0.11 14.95
CA LYS A 149 6.82 0.08 16.26
C LYS A 149 5.67 -0.87 16.54
N TYR A 150 4.76 -1.07 15.58
CA TYR A 150 3.48 -1.74 15.83
C TYR A 150 3.39 -3.15 15.27
N LEU A 151 4.24 -3.50 14.29
CA LEU A 151 4.34 -4.85 13.73
C LEU A 151 5.64 -5.55 14.11
N ASN A 152 6.57 -4.86 14.81
CA ASN A 152 7.88 -5.39 15.19
C ASN A 152 8.69 -5.92 13.99
N LEU A 153 8.59 -5.22 12.86
CA LEU A 153 9.28 -5.56 11.61
C LEU A 153 10.17 -4.41 11.15
N ALA A 154 11.45 -4.69 10.93
CA ALA A 154 12.38 -3.71 10.39
C ALA A 154 12.27 -3.65 8.85
N SER A 155 11.25 -2.96 8.35
CA SER A 155 11.07 -2.73 6.91
C SER A 155 12.11 -1.73 6.39
N ARG A 156 12.71 -2.02 5.23
CA ARG A 156 13.59 -1.09 4.52
C ARG A 156 12.80 -0.37 3.43
N ILE A 157 13.00 0.94 3.32
CA ILE A 157 12.46 1.73 2.20
C ILE A 157 13.14 1.23 0.92
N PRO A 158 12.38 0.81 -0.12
CA PRO A 158 12.95 0.38 -1.39
C PRO A 158 13.59 1.55 -2.15
N ASP A 159 14.36 1.25 -3.19
CA ASP A 159 14.82 2.28 -4.13
C ASP A 159 13.61 2.90 -4.85
N LEU A 160 13.26 4.10 -4.41
CA LEU A 160 12.17 4.89 -4.98
C LEU A 160 12.66 5.54 -6.28
N ASN A 161 11.91 5.38 -7.37
CA ASN A 161 12.20 5.92 -8.70
C ASN A 161 13.30 5.18 -9.47
N ALA A 162 13.42 3.87 -9.26
CA ALA A 162 14.19 2.94 -10.09
C ALA A 162 13.58 2.72 -11.48
#